data_AF-A0AA42FS05-F1
#
_entry.id   AF-A0AA42FS05-F1
#
_cell.length_a   1.000
_cell.length_b   1.000
_cell.length_c   1.000
_cell.angle_alpha   90.00
_cell.angle_beta   90.00
_cell.angle_gamma   90.00
#
_symmetry.space_group_name_H-M   'P 1'
#
loop_
_entity.id
_entity.type
_entity.pdbx_description
1 polymer ?
#
loop_
_entity_poly.entity_id
_entity_poly.type
_entity_poly.pdbx_seq_one_letter_code
_entity_poly.pdbx_strand_id
1 'polypeptide(L)' 'MTPQEMENGRRAIARECKQELEDSMPLNDVKRKSILSKYLNKFTTWLSPDQLKKTTVNIWLSVYVEKLHKEEKHG' A
#
# COMPACT_ATOMS: atom_id res chain seq x y z
N MET A 1 -4.05 12.79 -15.17
CA MET A 1 -4.52 12.03 -14.00
C MET A 1 -5.04 13.01 -12.98
N THR A 2 -6.30 12.91 -12.61
CA THR A 2 -6.94 13.74 -11.58
C THR A 2 -6.47 13.31 -10.19
N PRO A 3 -6.59 14.18 -9.16
CA PRO A 3 -6.30 13.79 -7.78
C PRO A 3 -7.07 12.53 -7.33
N GLN A 4 -8.28 12.34 -7.85
CA GLN A 4 -9.13 11.19 -7.56
C GLN A 4 -8.62 9.91 -8.24
N GLU A 5 -8.17 9.98 -9.50
CA GLU A 5 -7.55 8.84 -10.18
C GLU A 5 -6.25 8.42 -9.50
N MET A 6 -5.42 9.37 -9.06
CA MET A 6 -4.21 9.10 -8.27
C MET A 6 -4.56 8.37 -6.97
N GLU A 7 -5.59 8.84 -6.26
CA GLU A 7 -6.04 8.23 -5.01
C GLU A 7 -6.57 6.82 -5.21
N ASN A 8 -7.38 6.63 -6.26
CA ASN A 8 -7.92 5.32 -6.62
C ASN A 8 -6.79 4.34 -6.97
N GLY A 9 -5.77 4.77 -7.72
CA GLY A 9 -4.60 3.96 -8.03
C GLY A 9 -3.82 3.54 -6.79
N ARG A 10 -3.56 4.47 -5.86
CA ARG A 10 -2.91 4.16 -4.57
C ARG A 10 -3.71 3.14 -3.76
N ARG A 11 -5.03 3.33 -3.65
CA ARG A 11 -5.91 2.41 -2.90
C ARG A 11 -6.04 1.05 -3.56
N ALA A 12 -6.01 0.96 -4.90
CA ALA A 12 -6.03 -0.30 -5.62
C ALA A 12 -4.80 -1.15 -5.31
N ILE A 13 -3.60 -0.57 -5.43
CA ILE A 13 -2.34 -1.26 -5.12
C ILE A 13 -2.28 -1.65 -3.64
N ALA A 14 -2.74 -0.78 -2.73
CA ALA A 14 -2.79 -1.10 -1.32
C ALA A 14 -3.79 -2.22 -0.99
N ARG A 15 -4.92 -2.32 -1.70
CA ARG A 15 -5.87 -3.44 -1.58
C ARG A 15 -5.26 -4.75 -2.03
N GLU A 16 -4.60 -4.77 -3.19
CA GLU A 16 -3.89 -5.96 -3.67
C GLU A 16 -2.83 -6.42 -2.65
N CYS A 17 -2.05 -5.47 -2.13
CA CYS A 17 -1.05 -5.76 -1.11
C CYS A 17 -1.67 -6.30 0.18
N LYS A 18 -2.77 -5.70 0.65
CA LYS A 18 -3.53 -6.19 1.82
C LYS A 18 -4.00 -7.63 1.61
N GLN A 19 -4.64 -7.91 0.47
CA GLN A 19 -5.17 -9.25 0.17
C GLN A 19 -4.04 -10.30 0.17
N GLU A 20 -2.92 -10.03 -0.51
CA GLU A 20 -1.80 -10.98 -0.52
C GLU A 20 -1.16 -11.17 0.86
N LEU A 21 -1.15 -10.13 1.70
CA LEU A 21 -0.72 -10.23 3.10
C LEU A 21 -1.66 -11.16 3.90
N GLU A 22 -2.97 -11.02 3.74
CA GLU A 22 -3.98 -11.83 4.42
C GLU A 22 -3.94 -13.29 3.95
N ASP A 23 -3.84 -13.52 2.65
CA ASP A 23 -3.74 -14.86 2.04
C ASP A 23 -2.44 -15.59 2.43
N SER A 24 -1.39 -14.84 2.80
CA SER A 24 -0.08 -15.39 3.17
C SER A 24 0.07 -15.71 4.67
N MET A 25 -1.01 -15.63 5.44
CA MET A 25 -0.98 -15.91 6.88
C MET A 25 -0.70 -17.40 7.18
N PRO A 26 0.12 -17.72 8.21
CA PRO A 26 0.79 -16.80 9.12
C PRO A 26 1.99 -16.07 8.48
N LEU A 27 1.99 -14.75 8.64
CA LEU A 27 3.04 -13.86 8.15
C LEU A 27 4.25 -13.88 9.10
N ASN A 28 5.44 -14.05 8.54
CA ASN A 28 6.69 -13.68 9.20
C ASN A 28 7.25 -12.39 8.58
N ASP A 29 8.18 -11.72 9.27
CA ASP A 29 8.73 -10.44 8.82
C ASP A 29 9.37 -10.51 7.43
N VAL A 30 9.96 -11.65 7.07
CA VAL A 30 10.60 -11.86 5.77
C VAL A 30 9.55 -11.91 4.65
N LYS A 31 8.49 -12.70 4.82
CA LYS A 31 7.36 -12.78 3.89
C LYS A 31 6.66 -11.44 3.77
N ARG A 32 6.40 -10.77 4.90
CA ARG A 32 5.78 -9.43 4.91
C ARG A 32 6.60 -8.43 4.09
N LYS A 33 7.91 -8.35 4.32
CA LYS A 33 8.81 -7.46 3.57
C LYS A 33 8.86 -7.84 2.08
N SER A 34 8.89 -9.12 1.77
CA SER A 34 8.89 -9.61 0.38
C SER A 34 7.61 -9.18 -0.35
N ILE A 35 6.44 -9.40 0.25
CA ILE A 35 5.14 -8.99 -0.31
C ILE A 35 5.11 -7.48 -0.49
N LEU A 36 5.40 -6.69 0.56
CA LEU A 36 5.44 -5.23 0.45
C LEU A 36 6.35 -4.77 -0.68
N SER A 37 7.56 -5.33 -0.78
CA SER A 37 8.55 -4.99 -1.81
C SER A 37 8.03 -5.18 -3.24
N LYS A 38 7.25 -6.25 -3.51
CA LYS A 38 6.61 -6.48 -4.81
C LYS A 38 5.70 -5.32 -5.23
N TYR A 39 5.01 -4.72 -4.26
CA TYR A 39 4.07 -3.63 -4.51
C TYR A 39 4.70 -2.25 -4.46
N LEU A 40 5.88 -2.07 -3.85
CA LEU A 40 6.56 -0.77 -3.77
C LEU A 40 6.79 -0.13 -5.14
N ASN A 41 7.27 -0.90 -6.11
CA ASN A 41 7.57 -0.36 -7.44
C ASN A 41 6.29 0.16 -8.13
N LYS A 42 5.22 -0.65 -8.12
CA LYS A 42 3.91 -0.24 -8.65
C LYS A 42 3.35 0.97 -7.90
N PHE A 43 3.42 0.96 -6.57
CA PHE A 43 2.89 2.03 -5.73
C PHE A 43 3.63 3.37 -5.94
N THR A 44 4.94 3.32 -6.19
CA THR A 44 5.77 4.51 -6.47
C THR A 44 5.25 5.30 -7.67
N THR A 45 4.72 4.62 -8.70
CA THR A 45 4.19 5.29 -9.90
C THR A 45 2.96 6.15 -9.62
N TRP A 46 2.26 5.89 -8.50
CA TRP A 46 1.07 6.63 -8.07
C TRP A 46 1.37 7.68 -6.99
N LEU A 47 2.64 7.86 -6.62
CA LEU A 47 3.07 8.89 -5.67
C LEU A 47 3.47 10.17 -6.40
N SER A 48 3.01 11.30 -5.87
CA SER A 48 3.46 12.61 -6.34
C SER A 48 4.91 12.88 -5.90
N PRO A 49 5.67 13.73 -6.63
CA PRO A 49 7.02 14.12 -6.22
C PRO A 49 7.10 14.66 -4.78
N ASP A 50 6.11 15.43 -4.33
CA ASP A 50 6.03 15.91 -2.95
C ASP A 50 5.88 14.78 -1.92
N GLN A 51 5.15 13.72 -2.26
CA GLN A 51 4.98 12.58 -1.37
C GLN A 51 6.28 11.78 -1.25
N LEU A 52 7.02 11.64 -2.35
CA LEU A 52 8.34 11.01 -2.40
C LEU A 52 9.39 11.81 -1.60
N LYS A 53 9.25 13.14 -1.52
CA LYS A 53 10.12 13.99 -0.68
C LYS A 53 9.78 13.90 0.81
N LYS A 54 8.51 13.69 1.16
CA LYS A 54 8.04 13.66 2.57
C LYS A 54 8.44 12.39 3.31
N THR A 55 8.38 11.23 2.65
CA THR A 55 8.71 9.96 3.29
C THR A 55 8.99 8.86 2.27
N THR A 56 9.43 7.69 2.76
CA THR A 56 9.69 6.53 1.90
C THR A 56 8.39 5.90 1.40
N VAL A 57 8.43 5.35 0.19
CA VAL A 57 7.31 4.64 -0.46
C VAL A 57 6.73 3.54 0.45
N ASN A 58 7.60 2.85 1.18
CA ASN A 58 7.21 1.78 2.09
C ASN A 58 6.31 2.27 3.24
N ILE A 59 6.60 3.45 3.78
CA ILE A 59 5.77 4.07 4.82
C ILE A 59 4.40 4.44 4.24
N TRP A 60 4.36 5.03 3.05
CA TRP A 60 3.09 5.34 2.40
C TRP A 60 2.25 4.09 2.14
N LEU A 61 2.83 3.05 1.55
CA LEU A 61 2.11 1.79 1.28
C LEU A 61 1.57 1.19 2.58
N SER A 62 2.38 1.16 3.64
CA SER A 62 1.97 0.65 4.95
C SER A 62 0.80 1.44 5.54
N VAL A 63 0.83 2.78 5.45
CA VAL A 63 -0.27 3.64 5.91
C VAL A 63 -1.56 3.37 5.15
N TYR A 64 -1.48 3.17 3.83
CA TYR A 64 -2.67 2.86 3.03
C TYR A 64 -3.24 1.47 3.36
N VAL A 65 -2.39 0.46 3.53
CA VAL A 65 -2.82 -0.88 3.96
C VAL A 65 -3.51 -0.82 5.32
N GLU A 66 -2.93 -0.11 6.29
CA GLU A 66 -3.52 0.03 7.62
C GLU A 66 -4.83 0.83 7.60
N LYS A 67 -4.94 1.86 6.76
CA LYS A 67 -6.20 2.58 6.56
C LYS A 67 -7.30 1.65 6.06
N LEU A 68 -7.01 0.82 5.07
CA LEU A 68 -7.97 -0.16 4.55
C LEU A 68 -8.38 -1.18 5.63
N HIS A 69 -7.44 -1.66 6.43
CA HIS A 69 -7.74 -2.52 7.58
C HIS A 69 -8.68 -1.85 8.59
N LYS A 70 -8.47 -0.56 8.89
CA LYS A 70 -9.34 0.20 9.80
C LYS A 70 -10.74 0.42 9.22
N GLU A 71 -10.83 0.72 7.93
CA GLU A 71 -12.10 0.88 7.22
C GLU A 71 -12.93 -0.40 7.24
N GLU A 72 -12.33 -1.57 6.98
CA GLU A 72 -13.06 -2.85 7.05
C GLU A 72 -13.47 -3.23 8.48
N LYS A 73 -12.69 -2.84 9.49
CA LYS A 73 -13.01 -3.15 10.89
C LYS A 73 -14.14 -2.27 11.46
N HIS A 74 -14.31 -1.06 10.92
CA HIS A 74 -15.25 -0.05 11.43
C HIS A 74 -16.40 0.26 10.45
N GLY A 75 -16.43 -0.39 9.29
CA GLY A 75 -17.44 -0.22 8.23
C GLY A 75 -18.59 -1.20 8.33
#